data_AF-Q08MJ7-F1
#
_entry.id   AF-Q08MJ7-F1
#
_cell.length_a   1.000
_cell.length_b   1.000
_cell.length_c   1.000
_cell.angle_alpha   90.00
_cell.angle_beta   90.00
_cell.angle_gamma   90.00
#
_symmetry.space_group_name_H-M   'P 1'
#
loop_
_entity.id
_entity.type
_entity.pdbx_description
1 polymer ?
#
loop_
_entity_poly.entity_id
_entity_poly.type
_entity_poly.pdbx_seq_one_letter_code
_entity_poly.pdbx_strand_id
1 'polypeptide(L)'
;MNPDGYTYLQLINATNQNLTQGSAGPGKFNQYQMASWFGFPNAPDPICGPASRLTYKLQFLEGVGDQDDAADLQLNIGDSTNQANAIVWIQARSTSQSGHYLTYQFQNPQSSLYIYGKSVNGGWDQINASQVQWGVIHNDALGQDFVKNVTNSLALVDLNQLFPDPNTANQYFAAVSQGLQPQSPQATTLFNQVSAYIKLTAQ
;
A
#
# COMPACT_ATOMS: atom_id res chain seq x y z
N MET A 1 -27.16 -9.07 14.39
CA MET A 1 -26.42 -8.78 13.15
C MET A 1 -25.37 -7.75 13.54
N ASN A 2 -24.09 -8.12 13.53
CA ASN A 2 -23.01 -7.15 13.76
C ASN A 2 -22.92 -6.24 12.53
N PRO A 3 -22.58 -4.95 12.70
CA PRO A 3 -22.39 -4.07 11.55
C PRO A 3 -21.18 -4.55 10.73
N ASP A 4 -21.32 -4.49 9.39
CA ASP A 4 -20.22 -4.78 8.46
C ASP A 4 -18.94 -4.06 8.89
N GLY A 5 -17.84 -4.81 8.95
CA GLY A 5 -16.51 -4.24 9.15
C GLY A 5 -16.05 -3.58 7.86
N TYR A 6 -15.53 -2.37 7.92
CA TYR A 6 -14.80 -1.80 6.78
C TYR A 6 -13.44 -1.30 7.21
N THR A 7 -12.57 -1.13 6.25
CA THR A 7 -11.31 -0.41 6.40
C THR A 7 -11.08 0.43 5.15
N TYR A 8 -10.31 1.51 5.29
CA TYR A 8 -9.84 2.25 4.13
C TYR A 8 -8.36 1.95 3.90
N LEU A 9 -7.95 1.87 2.64
CA LEU A 9 -6.56 1.86 2.24
C LEU A 9 -6.29 3.12 1.42
N GLN A 10 -5.46 4.01 1.97
CA GLN A 10 -4.88 5.11 1.22
C GLN A 10 -3.57 4.63 0.60
N LEU A 11 -3.53 4.61 -0.73
CA LEU A 11 -2.31 4.39 -1.49
C LEU A 11 -1.62 5.74 -1.72
N ILE A 12 -0.32 5.78 -1.44
CA ILE A 12 0.55 6.94 -1.67
C ILE A 12 1.58 6.52 -2.71
N ASN A 13 1.53 7.16 -3.88
CA ASN A 13 2.46 6.89 -4.96
C ASN A 13 3.51 8.01 -5.01
N ALA A 14 4.66 7.78 -4.39
CA ALA A 14 5.83 8.67 -4.46
C ALA A 14 6.82 8.18 -5.51
N THR A 15 6.30 7.93 -6.72
CA THR A 15 7.07 7.54 -7.91
C THR A 15 6.66 8.40 -9.10
N ASN A 16 7.42 8.33 -10.19
CA ASN A 16 7.14 9.06 -11.43
C ASN A 16 6.27 8.26 -12.43
N GLN A 17 5.79 7.07 -12.06
CA GLN A 17 4.91 6.27 -12.90
C GLN A 17 3.58 5.99 -12.18
N ASN A 18 2.58 5.59 -12.94
CA ASN A 18 1.30 5.16 -12.39
C ASN A 18 1.43 3.86 -11.59
N LEU A 19 0.66 3.74 -10.51
CA LEU A 19 0.28 2.43 -9.97
C LEU A 19 -0.89 1.91 -10.80
N THR A 20 -0.73 0.73 -11.38
CA THR A 20 -1.74 0.08 -12.23
C THR A 20 -2.11 -1.29 -11.69
N GLN A 21 -3.29 -1.77 -12.09
CA GLN A 21 -3.73 -3.12 -11.76
C GLN A 21 -2.89 -4.14 -12.53
N GLY A 22 -2.30 -5.10 -11.82
CA GLY A 22 -1.65 -6.26 -12.43
C GLY A 22 -2.64 -7.33 -12.91
N SER A 23 -2.21 -8.15 -13.85
CA SER A 23 -3.06 -9.16 -14.50
C SER A 23 -3.38 -10.40 -13.65
N ALA A 24 -2.63 -10.66 -12.56
CA ALA A 24 -2.78 -11.87 -11.75
C ALA A 24 -3.54 -11.67 -10.42
N GLY A 25 -3.98 -10.44 -10.11
CA GLY A 25 -4.78 -10.12 -8.92
C GLY A 25 -5.73 -8.97 -9.21
N PRO A 26 -6.93 -9.24 -9.77
CA PRO A 26 -7.75 -8.17 -10.32
C PRO A 26 -8.54 -7.36 -9.27
N GLY A 27 -8.29 -7.60 -7.97
CA GLY A 27 -9.19 -7.14 -6.92
C GLY A 27 -10.59 -7.68 -7.13
N LYS A 28 -10.74 -8.94 -7.56
CA LYS A 28 -12.06 -9.59 -7.69
C LYS A 28 -12.34 -10.40 -6.44
N PHE A 29 -13.61 -10.38 -6.06
CA PHE A 29 -14.11 -10.82 -4.77
C PHE A 29 -14.94 -12.09 -4.96
N ASN A 30 -14.82 -13.04 -4.04
CA ASN A 30 -15.94 -13.95 -3.78
C ASN A 30 -17.03 -13.13 -3.08
N GLN A 31 -18.24 -13.23 -3.61
CA GLN A 31 -19.32 -12.25 -3.42
C GLN A 31 -19.99 -12.30 -2.04
N TYR A 32 -19.54 -13.20 -1.15
CA TYR A 32 -20.32 -13.56 0.04
C TYR A 32 -19.91 -12.76 1.29
N GLN A 33 -18.62 -12.47 1.49
CA GLN A 33 -18.12 -11.76 2.68
C GLN A 33 -17.26 -10.53 2.38
N MET A 34 -16.99 -10.20 1.11
CA MET A 34 -16.12 -9.06 0.80
C MET A 34 -16.62 -8.27 -0.42
N ALA A 35 -16.60 -6.93 -0.31
CA ALA A 35 -16.98 -6.01 -1.39
C ALA A 35 -15.77 -5.26 -1.95
N SER A 36 -15.89 -4.84 -3.22
CA SER A 36 -14.74 -4.44 -4.04
C SER A 36 -13.86 -3.31 -3.50
N TRP A 37 -12.54 -3.40 -3.67
CA TRP A 37 -11.58 -2.30 -3.48
C TRP A 37 -11.96 -1.05 -4.29
N PHE A 38 -12.59 -1.24 -5.46
CA PHE A 38 -12.72 -0.21 -6.50
C PHE A 38 -14.16 0.05 -6.95
N GLY A 39 -15.14 -0.55 -6.27
CA GLY A 39 -16.49 -0.71 -6.85
C GLY A 39 -16.47 -1.70 -8.03
N PHE A 40 -17.66 -2.07 -8.53
CA PHE A 40 -17.80 -2.90 -9.72
C PHE A 40 -17.82 -2.02 -10.99
N PRO A 41 -17.30 -2.47 -12.16
CA PRO A 41 -16.83 -3.83 -12.48
C PRO A 41 -15.30 -4.04 -12.55
N ASN A 42 -14.45 -2.99 -12.55
CA ASN A 42 -12.98 -3.09 -12.65
C ASN A 42 -12.29 -2.02 -11.80
N ALA A 43 -10.99 -2.20 -11.49
CA ALA A 43 -10.21 -1.14 -10.88
C ALA A 43 -10.07 0.07 -11.83
N PRO A 44 -9.99 1.30 -11.30
CA PRO A 44 -9.61 2.46 -12.11
C PRO A 44 -8.20 2.25 -12.67
N ASP A 45 -7.98 2.73 -13.90
CA ASP A 45 -6.67 2.78 -14.52
C ASP A 45 -6.31 4.25 -14.84
N PRO A 46 -5.27 4.82 -14.22
CA PRO A 46 -4.42 4.20 -13.19
C PRO A 46 -5.14 4.04 -11.85
N ILE A 47 -4.67 3.08 -11.04
CA ILE A 47 -5.11 2.95 -9.64
C ILE A 47 -4.59 4.15 -8.85
N CYS A 48 -3.34 4.57 -9.03
CA CYS A 48 -2.84 5.78 -8.36
C CYS A 48 -1.85 6.51 -9.26
N GLY A 49 -2.15 7.76 -9.61
CA GLY A 49 -1.28 8.58 -10.45
C GLY A 49 0.09 8.83 -9.82
N PRO A 50 1.10 9.27 -10.60
CA PRO A 50 2.42 9.63 -10.07
C PRO A 50 2.32 10.78 -9.07
N ALA A 51 3.21 10.79 -8.08
CA ALA A 51 3.27 11.81 -7.04
C ALA A 51 1.89 12.15 -6.42
N SER A 52 1.07 11.14 -6.17
CA SER A 52 -0.33 11.34 -5.76
C SER A 52 -0.75 10.39 -4.63
N ARG A 53 -2.00 10.53 -4.20
CA ARG A 53 -2.62 9.61 -3.24
C ARG A 53 -4.09 9.39 -3.56
N LEU A 54 -4.58 8.18 -3.34
CA LEU A 54 -5.98 7.81 -3.49
C LEU A 54 -6.42 6.87 -2.37
N THR A 55 -7.66 7.00 -1.92
CA THR A 55 -8.22 6.22 -0.82
C THR A 55 -9.33 5.31 -1.32
N TYR A 56 -9.22 4.03 -0.98
CA TYR A 56 -10.15 2.97 -1.35
C TYR A 56 -10.82 2.38 -0.12
N LYS A 57 -12.11 2.07 -0.23
CA LYS A 57 -12.86 1.39 0.83
C LYS A 57 -12.84 -0.11 0.55
N LEU A 58 -12.46 -0.88 1.54
CA LEU A 58 -12.65 -2.33 1.58
C LEU A 58 -13.71 -2.64 2.64
N GLN A 59 -14.79 -3.32 2.25
CA GLN A 59 -15.87 -3.71 3.15
C GLN A 59 -15.93 -5.24 3.26
N PHE A 60 -15.98 -5.71 4.50
CA PHE A 60 -16.17 -7.09 4.90
C PHE A 60 -17.63 -7.24 5.35
N LEU A 61 -18.39 -8.06 4.64
CA LEU A 61 -19.77 -8.39 4.97
C LEU A 61 -19.76 -9.46 6.07
N GLU A 62 -20.32 -9.15 7.24
CA GLU A 62 -20.37 -10.10 8.35
C GLU A 62 -21.69 -10.90 8.31
N GLY A 63 -21.62 -12.24 8.41
CA GLY A 63 -22.79 -13.07 8.74
C GLY A 63 -23.31 -14.06 7.69
N VAL A 64 -22.48 -14.51 6.74
CA VAL A 64 -22.90 -15.45 5.68
C VAL A 64 -22.05 -16.72 5.64
N GLY A 65 -21.99 -17.47 6.75
CA GLY A 65 -21.31 -18.78 6.85
C GLY A 65 -19.78 -18.71 6.74
N ASP A 66 -19.07 -19.67 7.35
CA ASP A 66 -17.61 -19.70 7.44
C ASP A 66 -16.96 -20.06 6.08
N GLN A 67 -16.86 -19.09 5.17
CA GLN A 67 -16.12 -19.25 3.92
C GLN A 67 -14.89 -18.34 3.92
N ASP A 68 -13.74 -18.91 3.58
CA ASP A 68 -12.47 -18.20 3.45
C ASP A 68 -12.52 -17.30 2.21
N ASP A 69 -13.08 -16.10 2.35
CA ASP A 69 -13.13 -15.12 1.27
C ASP A 69 -11.82 -14.33 1.17
N ALA A 70 -11.45 -14.03 -0.07
CA ALA A 70 -10.20 -13.39 -0.42
C ALA A 70 -10.41 -12.31 -1.49
N ALA A 71 -9.63 -11.24 -1.38
CA ALA A 71 -9.49 -10.24 -2.43
C ALA A 71 -8.04 -9.85 -2.60
N ASP A 72 -7.46 -10.30 -3.71
CA ASP A 72 -6.07 -10.04 -4.07
C ASP A 72 -5.98 -8.95 -5.13
N LEU A 73 -5.17 -7.95 -4.83
CA LEU A 73 -4.82 -6.88 -5.72
C LEU A 73 -3.32 -6.91 -5.98
N GLN A 74 -2.96 -7.09 -7.25
CA GLN A 74 -1.60 -6.86 -7.70
C GLN A 74 -1.46 -5.38 -8.10
N LEU A 75 -0.53 -4.66 -7.46
CA LEU A 75 -0.14 -3.32 -7.87
C LEU A 75 1.20 -3.38 -8.60
N ASN A 76 1.21 -2.87 -9.83
CA ASN A 76 2.40 -2.68 -10.64
C ASN A 76 2.76 -1.20 -10.70
N ILE A 77 4.04 -0.90 -10.91
CA ILE A 77 4.50 0.44 -11.33
C ILE A 77 4.65 0.45 -12.85
N GLY A 78 4.01 1.43 -13.51
CA GLY A 78 4.14 1.69 -14.94
C GLY A 78 3.17 0.89 -15.82
N ASP A 79 3.34 -0.44 -15.89
CA ASP A 79 2.64 -1.30 -16.86
C ASP A 79 1.89 -2.48 -16.22
N SER A 80 0.66 -2.72 -16.69
CA SER A 80 -0.25 -3.79 -16.27
C SER A 80 0.08 -5.16 -16.89
N THR A 81 0.82 -5.21 -18.00
CA THR A 81 0.96 -6.43 -18.82
C THR A 81 1.99 -7.42 -18.29
N ASN A 82 2.96 -6.98 -17.49
CA ASN A 82 4.05 -7.85 -17.06
C ASN A 82 3.88 -8.28 -15.60
N GLN A 83 3.48 -9.53 -15.36
CA GLN A 83 3.35 -10.11 -14.00
C GLN A 83 4.67 -10.05 -13.21
N ALA A 84 5.81 -9.97 -13.92
CA ALA A 84 7.14 -9.81 -13.33
C ALA A 84 7.39 -8.45 -12.66
N ASN A 85 6.51 -7.46 -12.86
CA ASN A 85 6.65 -6.08 -12.36
C ASN A 85 5.71 -5.76 -11.19
N ALA A 86 5.11 -6.78 -10.55
CA ALA A 86 4.40 -6.56 -9.30
C ALA A 86 5.36 -5.94 -8.29
N ILE A 87 4.92 -4.85 -7.65
CA ILE A 87 5.67 -4.24 -6.54
C ILE A 87 5.06 -4.68 -5.22
N VAL A 88 3.73 -4.72 -5.17
CA VAL A 88 3.02 -5.19 -3.98
C VAL A 88 1.77 -5.97 -4.37
N TRP A 89 1.63 -7.10 -3.70
CA TRP A 89 0.42 -7.89 -3.62
C TRP A 89 -0.29 -7.52 -2.34
N ILE A 90 -1.49 -6.97 -2.47
CA ILE A 90 -2.35 -6.62 -1.35
C ILE A 90 -3.40 -7.72 -1.26
N GLN A 91 -3.37 -8.46 -0.16
CA GLN A 91 -4.24 -9.60 0.06
C GLN A 91 -5.14 -9.29 1.24
N ALA A 92 -6.43 -9.14 0.97
CA ALA A 92 -7.43 -9.06 2.01
C ALA A 92 -8.09 -10.42 2.20
N ARG A 93 -8.32 -10.80 3.45
CA ARG A 93 -8.83 -12.13 3.82
C ARG A 93 -9.82 -12.03 4.97
N SER A 94 -10.77 -12.95 4.97
CA SER A 94 -11.68 -13.24 6.08
C SER A 94 -11.44 -14.66 6.58
N THR A 95 -11.36 -14.88 7.89
CA THR A 95 -11.28 -16.22 8.49
C THR A 95 -12.65 -16.70 8.94
N SER A 96 -12.76 -18.02 9.12
CA SER A 96 -13.90 -18.70 9.75
C SER A 96 -14.24 -18.27 11.19
N GLN A 97 -13.50 -17.31 11.78
CA GLN A 97 -13.80 -16.73 13.10
C GLN A 97 -14.19 -15.24 13.00
N SER A 98 -14.59 -14.78 11.82
CA SER A 98 -14.83 -13.36 11.52
C SER A 98 -13.61 -12.46 11.77
N GLY A 99 -12.41 -13.04 11.69
CA GLY A 99 -11.16 -12.29 11.70
C GLY A 99 -10.88 -11.78 10.29
N HIS A 100 -10.67 -10.47 10.15
CA HIS A 100 -10.29 -9.88 8.87
C HIS A 100 -8.85 -9.41 8.96
N TYR A 101 -8.09 -9.60 7.88
CA TYR A 101 -6.70 -9.17 7.81
C TYR A 101 -6.34 -8.66 6.42
N LEU A 102 -5.39 -7.73 6.40
CA LEU A 102 -4.73 -7.27 5.19
C LEU A 102 -3.26 -7.66 5.28
N THR A 103 -2.76 -8.36 4.27
CA THR A 103 -1.33 -8.66 4.12
C THR A 103 -0.78 -7.98 2.87
N TYR A 104 0.48 -7.59 2.97
CA TYR A 104 1.21 -6.98 1.87
C TYR A 104 2.42 -7.86 1.55
N GLN A 105 2.49 -8.39 0.34
CA GLN A 105 3.66 -9.13 -0.12
C GLN A 105 4.37 -8.31 -1.18
N PHE A 106 5.61 -7.95 -0.89
CA PHE A 106 6.42 -7.13 -1.78
C PHE A 106 7.23 -8.03 -2.71
N GLN A 107 7.41 -7.59 -3.95
CA GLN A 107 8.30 -8.24 -4.90
C GLN A 107 9.36 -7.23 -5.31
N ASN A 108 10.62 -7.64 -5.22
CA ASN A 108 11.74 -6.75 -5.48
C ASN A 108 11.77 -6.36 -6.98
N PRO A 109 11.58 -5.07 -7.33
CA PRO A 109 11.71 -4.62 -8.70
C PRO A 109 13.17 -4.72 -9.15
N GLN A 110 13.39 -5.20 -10.38
CA GLN A 110 14.72 -5.14 -10.98
C GLN A 110 15.06 -3.68 -11.24
N SER A 111 16.02 -3.12 -10.48
CA SER A 111 16.77 -1.87 -10.75
C SER A 111 16.42 -0.53 -10.06
N SER A 112 15.63 -0.46 -8.98
CA SER A 112 15.54 0.81 -8.21
C SER A 112 15.51 0.67 -6.70
N LEU A 113 15.87 1.76 -6.01
CA LEU A 113 15.89 1.90 -4.55
C LEU A 113 14.47 2.12 -4.00
N TYR A 114 13.59 1.15 -4.24
CA TYR A 114 12.22 1.23 -3.79
C TYR A 114 12.09 0.85 -2.31
N ILE A 115 11.33 1.66 -1.59
CA ILE A 115 10.93 1.40 -0.21
C ILE A 115 9.42 1.54 -0.09
N TYR A 116 8.89 1.01 1.00
CA TYR A 116 7.51 1.26 1.40
C TYR A 116 7.46 1.96 2.76
N GLY A 117 6.39 2.72 2.99
CA GLY A 117 6.01 3.22 4.31
C GLY A 117 4.58 2.80 4.60
N LYS A 118 4.31 2.17 5.74
CA LYS A 118 2.95 1.78 6.12
C LYS A 118 2.53 2.37 7.46
N SER A 119 1.25 2.68 7.60
CA SER A 119 0.61 3.02 8.86
C SER A 119 -0.76 2.35 8.97
N VAL A 120 -1.07 1.82 10.14
CA VAL A 120 -2.33 1.08 10.39
C VAL A 120 -3.38 1.91 11.13
N ASN A 121 -3.10 3.20 11.33
CA ASN A 121 -3.94 4.08 12.15
C ASN A 121 -3.87 5.53 11.67
N GLY A 122 -4.45 5.78 10.50
CA GLY A 122 -4.70 7.11 9.94
C GLY A 122 -4.33 7.24 8.46
N GLY A 123 -4.99 8.17 7.79
CA GLY A 123 -4.55 8.65 6.47
C GLY A 123 -3.20 9.37 6.57
N TRP A 124 -2.43 9.38 5.49
CA TRP A 124 -1.09 9.99 5.41
C TRP A 124 -1.07 11.45 5.84
N ASP A 125 -2.16 12.17 5.63
CA ASP A 125 -2.38 13.57 6.03
C ASP A 125 -2.77 13.75 7.51
N GLN A 126 -3.09 12.67 8.20
CA GLN A 126 -3.55 12.63 9.59
C GLN A 126 -2.52 12.02 10.54
N ILE A 127 -1.51 11.36 9.99
CA ILE A 127 -0.42 10.73 10.75
C ILE A 127 0.84 11.58 10.74
N ASN A 128 1.74 11.27 11.66
CA ASN A 128 3.10 11.79 11.68
C ASN A 128 4.13 10.68 11.38
N ALA A 129 5.38 11.09 11.19
CA ALA A 129 6.48 10.18 10.86
C ALA A 129 6.65 9.01 11.84
N SER A 130 6.39 9.21 13.13
CA SER A 130 6.52 8.16 14.15
C SER A 130 5.49 7.03 14.02
N GLN A 131 4.42 7.25 13.26
CA GLN A 131 3.36 6.27 13.00
C GLN A 131 3.59 5.51 11.70
N VAL A 132 4.69 5.79 10.98
CA VAL A 132 5.04 5.13 9.73
C VAL A 132 6.13 4.10 9.99
N GLN A 133 5.82 2.85 9.68
CA GLN A 133 6.80 1.79 9.59
C GLN A 133 7.37 1.77 8.18
N TRP A 134 8.67 2.04 8.08
CA TRP A 134 9.42 1.96 6.82
C TRP A 134 10.03 0.58 6.64
N GLY A 135 10.12 0.14 5.39
CA GLY A 135 10.92 -1.03 5.03
C GLY A 135 11.29 -1.01 3.56
N VAL A 136 12.26 -1.84 3.22
CA VAL A 136 12.67 -2.06 1.83
C VAL A 136 11.76 -3.07 1.17
N ILE A 137 11.54 -2.91 -0.13
CA ILE A 137 10.76 -3.85 -0.93
C ILE A 137 11.66 -5.05 -1.25
N HIS A 138 11.65 -6.06 -0.37
CA HIS A 138 12.24 -7.39 -0.60
C HIS A 138 11.12 -8.44 -0.71
N ASN A 139 11.45 -9.66 -1.17
CA ASN A 139 10.50 -10.75 -1.44
C ASN A 139 9.84 -11.36 -0.18
N ASP A 140 9.46 -10.53 0.79
CA ASP A 140 8.84 -10.97 2.03
C ASP A 140 7.39 -10.52 2.11
N ALA A 141 6.60 -11.34 2.80
CA ALA A 141 5.27 -10.97 3.26
C ALA A 141 5.39 -10.15 4.54
N LEU A 142 4.83 -8.95 4.54
CA LEU A 142 4.58 -8.21 5.77
C LEU A 142 3.25 -8.64 6.36
N GLY A 143 3.26 -8.73 7.70
CA GLY A 143 2.20 -9.32 8.50
C GLY A 143 0.80 -8.69 8.37
N GLN A 144 -0.12 -9.35 9.06
CA GLN A 144 -1.56 -9.08 9.10
C GLN A 144 -1.86 -7.77 9.82
N ASP A 145 -2.20 -6.75 9.05
CA ASP A 145 -2.62 -5.46 9.59
C ASP A 145 -4.10 -5.24 9.28
N PHE A 146 -4.95 -5.26 10.30
CA PHE A 146 -6.33 -4.85 10.11
C PHE A 146 -6.88 -4.20 11.34
N VAL A 147 -7.23 -2.93 11.17
CA VAL A 147 -7.94 -2.15 12.15
C VAL A 147 -9.28 -1.76 11.52
N LYS A 148 -10.37 -2.20 12.18
CA LYS A 148 -11.74 -1.89 11.75
C LYS A 148 -11.96 -0.37 11.83
N ASN A 149 -12.67 0.17 10.84
CA ASN A 149 -13.16 1.54 10.80
C ASN A 149 -12.06 2.62 10.85
N VAL A 150 -10.84 2.31 10.40
CA VAL A 150 -9.77 3.29 10.23
C VAL A 150 -9.23 3.28 8.81
N THR A 151 -8.48 4.33 8.48
CA THR A 151 -7.67 4.39 7.27
C THR A 151 -6.28 3.82 7.56
N ASN A 152 -5.88 2.83 6.77
CA ASN A 152 -4.49 2.39 6.66
C ASN A 152 -3.86 3.16 5.51
N SER A 153 -2.58 3.44 5.61
CA SER A 153 -1.80 4.12 4.57
C SER A 153 -0.67 3.22 4.11
N LEU A 154 -0.50 3.08 2.80
CA LEU A 154 0.64 2.41 2.17
C LEU A 154 1.27 3.35 1.14
N ALA A 155 2.50 3.77 1.41
CA ALA A 155 3.34 4.50 0.50
C ALA A 155 4.29 3.58 -0.24
N LEU A 156 4.37 3.73 -1.55
CA LEU A 156 5.41 3.18 -2.42
C LEU A 156 6.30 4.35 -2.87
N VAL A 157 7.60 4.24 -2.63
CA VAL A 157 8.54 5.35 -2.81
C VAL A 157 9.71 4.92 -3.66
N ASP A 158 10.02 5.69 -4.70
CA ASP A 158 11.28 5.59 -5.42
C ASP A 158 12.28 6.59 -4.83
N LEU A 159 13.28 6.12 -4.09
CA LEU A 159 14.26 7.00 -3.47
C LEU A 159 15.12 7.76 -4.49
N ASN A 160 15.30 7.23 -5.70
CA ASN A 160 16.03 7.93 -6.76
C ASN A 160 15.26 9.15 -7.28
N GLN A 161 13.92 9.10 -7.25
CA GLN A 161 13.08 10.24 -7.62
C GLN A 161 12.95 11.23 -6.47
N LEU A 162 12.85 10.73 -5.25
CA LEU A 162 12.68 11.55 -4.05
C LEU A 162 13.96 12.33 -3.71
N PHE A 163 15.12 11.73 -3.95
CA PHE A 163 16.43 12.31 -3.67
C PHE A 163 17.29 12.30 -4.94
N PRO A 164 17.41 13.44 -5.64
CA PRO A 164 18.22 13.54 -6.86
C PRO A 164 19.71 13.24 -6.66
N ASP A 165 20.24 13.42 -5.45
CA ASP A 165 21.58 12.97 -5.10
C ASP A 165 21.60 11.46 -4.80
N PRO A 166 22.32 10.65 -5.59
CA PRO A 166 22.37 9.20 -5.40
C PRO A 166 22.95 8.78 -4.04
N ASN A 167 23.85 9.58 -3.46
CA ASN A 167 24.41 9.25 -2.14
C ASN A 167 23.34 9.36 -1.06
N THR A 168 22.54 10.43 -1.10
CA THR A 168 21.40 10.62 -0.21
C THR A 168 20.37 9.50 -0.38
N ALA A 169 20.00 9.14 -1.61
CA ALA A 169 19.08 8.03 -1.88
C ALA A 169 19.59 6.70 -1.29
N ASN A 170 20.87 6.37 -1.50
CA ASN A 170 21.50 5.17 -0.94
C ASN A 170 21.58 5.19 0.59
N GLN A 171 21.84 6.34 1.20
CA GLN A 171 21.85 6.48 2.67
C GLN A 171 20.48 6.19 3.27
N TYR A 172 19.40 6.71 2.67
CA TYR A 172 18.04 6.39 3.10
C TYR A 172 17.70 4.91 2.89
N PHE A 173 18.07 4.35 1.74
CA PHE A 173 17.86 2.93 1.47
C PHE A 173 18.55 2.05 2.51
N ALA A 174 19.82 2.35 2.82
CA ALA A 174 20.58 1.63 3.84
C ALA A 174 19.97 1.78 5.24
N ALA A 175 19.56 3.00 5.62
CA ALA A 175 18.93 3.25 6.91
C ALA A 175 17.60 2.48 7.05
N VAL A 176 16.76 2.46 6.01
CA VAL A 176 15.52 1.68 5.99
C VAL A 176 15.80 0.19 6.05
N SER A 177 16.79 -0.31 5.29
CA SER A 177 17.23 -1.72 5.31
C SER A 177 17.68 -2.17 6.69
N GLN A 178 18.27 -1.27 7.49
CA GLN A 178 18.74 -1.54 8.84
C GLN A 178 17.66 -1.38 9.92
N GLY A 179 16.41 -1.11 9.54
CA GLY A 179 15.31 -0.87 10.48
C GLY A 179 15.28 0.57 10.97
N LEU A 180 15.00 1.50 10.05
CA LEU A 180 14.86 2.93 10.35
C LEU A 180 13.80 3.14 11.45
N GLN A 181 14.24 3.67 12.59
CA GLN A 181 13.38 3.87 13.75
C GLN A 181 12.35 4.98 13.47
N PRO A 182 11.04 4.74 13.71
CA PRO A 182 9.98 5.72 13.38
C PRO A 182 10.16 7.09 14.03
N GLN A 183 10.72 7.16 15.24
CA GLN A 183 10.93 8.44 15.95
C GLN A 183 12.22 9.17 15.54
N SER A 184 13.03 8.61 14.63
CA SER A 184 14.31 9.21 14.26
C SER A 184 14.15 10.52 13.45
N PRO A 185 15.12 11.45 13.52
CA PRO A 185 15.14 12.62 12.64
C PRO A 185 15.17 12.25 11.15
N GLN A 186 15.82 11.13 10.81
CA GLN A 186 15.85 10.61 9.44
C GLN A 186 14.45 10.14 8.98
N ALA A 187 13.70 9.41 9.82
CA ALA A 187 12.33 9.03 9.52
C ALA A 187 11.41 10.24 9.35
N THR A 188 11.57 11.26 10.22
CA THR A 188 10.85 12.54 10.09
C THR A 188 11.16 13.21 8.76
N THR A 189 12.44 13.28 8.38
CA THR A 189 12.84 13.89 7.12
C THR A 189 12.28 13.12 5.92
N LEU A 190 12.38 11.79 5.92
CA LEU A 190 11.85 10.94 4.86
C LEU A 190 10.33 11.12 4.70
N PHE A 191 9.58 11.08 5.80
CA PHE A 191 8.14 11.33 5.81
C PHE A 191 7.77 12.71 5.23
N ASN A 192 8.50 13.75 5.63
CA ASN A 192 8.27 15.11 5.13
C ASN A 192 8.59 15.22 3.64
N GLN A 193 9.66 14.57 3.17
CA GLN A 193 10.02 14.56 1.74
C GLN A 193 8.95 13.85 0.91
N VAL A 194 8.51 12.65 1.33
CA VAL A 194 7.39 11.95 0.66
C VAL A 194 6.15 12.84 0.64
N SER A 195 5.81 13.46 1.78
CA SER A 195 4.65 14.35 1.91
C SER A 195 4.73 15.60 1.03
N ALA A 196 5.93 16.14 0.82
CA ALA A 196 6.18 17.26 -0.08
C ALA A 196 6.08 16.83 -1.55
N TYR A 197 6.64 15.65 -1.86
CA TYR A 197 6.62 15.08 -3.22
C TYR A 197 5.20 14.84 -3.71
N ILE A 198 4.34 14.22 -2.89
CA ILE A 198 2.94 13.89 -3.26
C ILE A 198 1.98 15.10 -3.27
N LYS A 199 2.52 16.32 -3.19
CA LYS A 199 1.77 17.60 -3.22
C LYS A 199 2.25 18.54 -4.34
N LEU A 200 3.26 18.17 -5.11
CA LEU A 200 3.86 19.05 -6.13
C LEU A 200 3.33 18.86 -7.56
N THR A 201 2.26 18.07 -7.76
CA THR A 201 1.59 17.88 -9.07
C THR A 201 0.17 18.47 -9.11
N ALA A 202 -0.05 19.62 -8.48
CA ALA A 202 -1.17 20.49 -8.85
C ALA A 202 -0.67 21.51 -9.89
N GLN A 203 -0.73 21.14 -11.17
CA GLN A 203 -0.72 22.08 -12.30
C GLN A 203 -1.94 21.79 -13.16
#